data_AF-W1YRV2-F1
#
_entry.id   AF-W1YRV2-F1
#
_cell.length_a   1.000
_cell.length_b   1.000
_cell.length_c   1.000
_cell.angle_alpha   90.00
_cell.angle_beta   90.00
_cell.angle_gamma   90.00
#
_symmetry.space_group_name_H-M   'P 1'
#
loop_
_entity.id
_entity.type
_entity.pdbx_description
1 polymer ?
#
loop_
_entity_poly.entity_id
_entity_poly.type
_entity_poly.pdbx_seq_one_letter_code
_entity_poly.pdbx_strand_id
1 'polypeptide(L)'
;GAGVIGMKTKEDDYVTQIMHVRTHNTLLFFTSTGRTYRLKAYEVPEAGSRNSRGTAMVNVLPLAVGESVTTMIDLERVQEDVNLFMVTEFGVVKR
;
A
#
# COMPACT_ATOMS: atom_id res chain seq x y z
N GLY A 1 -11.08 -26.45 20.16
CA GLY A 1 -10.30 -25.50 19.35
C GLY A 1 -11.09 -24.22 19.24
N ALA A 2 -10.58 -23.14 19.83
CA ALA A 2 -11.24 -21.84 19.78
C ALA A 2 -10.80 -21.11 18.51
N GLY A 3 -11.76 -20.76 17.64
CA GLY A 3 -11.51 -20.08 16.39
C GLY A 3 -10.79 -18.74 16.62
N VAL A 4 -9.67 -18.56 15.93
CA VAL A 4 -8.87 -17.32 15.98
C VAL A 4 -9.57 -16.29 15.10
N ILE A 5 -10.19 -15.29 15.72
CA ILE A 5 -10.86 -14.18 15.03
C ILE A 5 -9.75 -13.23 14.54
N GLY A 6 -9.53 -13.20 13.22
CA GLY A 6 -8.39 -12.52 12.59
C GLY A 6 -8.51 -10.99 12.46
N MET A 7 -9.72 -10.41 12.47
CA MET A 7 -10.00 -8.97 12.44
C MET A 7 -11.51 -8.71 12.47
N LYS A 8 -11.99 -7.63 13.12
CA LYS A 8 -13.38 -7.16 13.00
C LYS A 8 -13.52 -6.26 11.76
N THR A 9 -13.85 -6.85 10.62
CA THR A 9 -14.36 -6.10 9.46
C THR A 9 -15.82 -5.72 9.75
N LYS A 10 -16.17 -4.44 9.62
CA LYS A 10 -17.57 -4.01 9.52
C LYS A 10 -17.81 -3.98 8.01
N GLU A 11 -18.90 -4.61 7.57
CA GLU A 11 -19.35 -4.77 6.18
C GLU A 11 -18.59 -3.89 5.15
N ASP A 12 -17.90 -4.55 4.22
CA ASP A 12 -17.16 -4.05 3.03
C ASP A 12 -15.68 -3.59 3.12
N ASP A 13 -15.00 -3.67 4.28
CA ASP A 13 -13.55 -3.46 4.31
C ASP A 13 -12.78 -4.78 4.08
N TYR A 14 -11.96 -4.85 3.03
CA TYR A 14 -11.12 -6.01 2.72
C TYR A 14 -9.67 -5.59 2.50
N VAL A 15 -8.75 -6.48 2.85
CA VAL A 15 -7.33 -6.21 2.68
C VAL A 15 -6.97 -6.33 1.20
N THR A 16 -6.59 -5.21 0.59
CA THR A 16 -6.18 -5.15 -0.82
C THR A 16 -4.78 -5.72 -1.06
N GLN A 17 -3.85 -5.45 -0.13
CA GLN A 17 -2.45 -5.87 -0.26
C GLN A 17 -1.80 -6.13 1.11
N ILE A 18 -1.03 -7.21 1.22
CA ILE A 18 -0.18 -7.52 2.39
C ILE A 18 1.24 -7.76 1.89
N MET A 19 2.21 -7.13 2.54
CA MET A 19 3.63 -7.32 2.22
C MET A 19 4.46 -7.40 3.50
N HIS A 20 5.46 -8.27 3.50
CA HIS A 20 6.52 -8.29 4.52
C HIS A 20 7.72 -7.48 4.02
N VAL A 21 8.12 -6.48 4.82
CA VAL A 21 9.19 -5.51 4.51
C VAL A 21 10.03 -5.25 5.76
N ARG A 22 11.26 -4.75 5.61
CA ARG A 22 12.06 -4.28 6.75
C ARG A 22 11.82 -2.79 6.99
N THR A 23 12.03 -2.32 8.22
CA THR A 23 11.77 -0.92 8.61
C THR A 23 12.53 0.12 7.78
N HIS A 24 13.72 -0.22 7.29
CA HIS A 24 14.58 0.68 6.52
C HIS A 24 14.33 0.61 5.00
N ASN A 25 13.45 -0.29 4.56
CA ASN A 25 13.10 -0.43 3.15
C ASN A 25 12.33 0.80 2.67
N THR A 26 12.42 1.02 1.38
CA THR A 26 11.83 2.11 0.62
C THR A 26 10.57 1.60 -0.05
N LEU A 27 9.43 2.13 0.35
CA LEU A 27 8.13 1.79 -0.20
C LEU A 27 7.71 2.84 -1.23
N LEU A 28 7.30 2.37 -2.40
CA LEU A 28 6.67 3.16 -3.44
C LEU A 28 5.16 2.95 -3.39
N PHE A 29 4.41 4.02 -3.27
CA PHE A 29 2.94 4.02 -3.30
C PHE A 29 2.47 4.63 -4.61
N PHE A 30 1.76 3.85 -5.41
CA PHE A 30 1.17 4.30 -6.66
C PHE A 30 -0.28 4.70 -6.43
N THR A 31 -0.74 5.75 -7.10
CA THR A 31 -2.09 6.26 -6.92
C THR A 31 -2.93 6.16 -8.18
N SER A 32 -4.25 6.31 -8.03
CA SER A 32 -5.23 6.31 -9.12
C SER A 32 -4.98 7.42 -10.15
N THR A 33 -4.32 8.52 -9.75
CA THR A 33 -3.95 9.63 -10.65
C THR A 33 -2.63 9.41 -11.39
N GLY A 34 -1.95 8.27 -11.14
CA GLY A 34 -0.66 7.95 -11.74
C GLY A 34 0.54 8.62 -11.06
N ARG A 35 0.36 9.15 -9.84
CA ARG A 35 1.47 9.65 -9.02
C ARG A 35 2.14 8.52 -8.26
N THR A 36 3.41 8.72 -7.95
CA THR A 36 4.20 7.81 -7.11
C THR A 36 4.74 8.59 -5.92
N TYR A 37 4.50 8.07 -4.73
CA TYR A 37 5.05 8.58 -3.48
C TYR A 37 6.08 7.60 -2.93
N ARG A 38 7.13 8.13 -2.30
CA ARG A 38 8.20 7.34 -1.69
C ARG A 38 8.26 7.64 -0.20
N LEU A 39 8.21 6.59 0.60
CA LEU A 39 8.37 6.64 2.06
C LEU A 39 9.30 5.51 2.51
N LYS A 40 10.01 5.72 3.59
CA LYS A 40 10.64 4.62 4.34
C LYS A 40 9.57 3.88 5.14
N ALA A 41 9.73 2.56 5.29
CA ALA A 41 8.73 1.74 5.97
C ALA A 41 8.51 2.16 7.43
N TYR A 42 9.53 2.67 8.13
CA TYR A 42 9.38 3.21 9.49
C TYR A 42 8.56 4.52 9.56
N GLU A 43 8.35 5.21 8.45
CA GLU A 43 7.51 6.42 8.39
C GLU A 43 6.02 6.06 8.33
N VAL A 44 5.69 4.80 8.01
CA VAL A 44 4.33 4.29 8.05
C VAL A 44 3.94 4.04 9.51
N PRO A 45 2.83 4.63 10.00
CA PRO A 45 2.42 4.45 11.39
C PRO A 45 2.15 2.99 11.74
N GLU A 46 2.75 2.51 12.83
CA GLU A 46 2.46 1.18 13.35
C GLU A 46 1.03 1.13 13.91
N ALA A 47 0.27 0.11 13.51
CA ALA A 47 -1.04 -0.13 14.08
C ALA A 47 -0.88 -0.70 15.51
N GLY A 48 -1.35 0.04 16.52
CA GLY A 48 -1.19 -0.33 17.94
C GLY A 48 -1.78 -1.70 18.35
N SER A 49 -2.54 -2.37 17.49
CA SER A 49 -2.84 -3.80 17.64
C SER A 49 -3.03 -4.46 16.26
N ARG A 50 -2.84 -5.78 16.19
CA ARG A 50 -3.07 -6.57 14.96
C ARG A 50 -4.51 -6.48 14.45
N ASN A 51 -5.47 -6.22 15.35
CA ASN A 51 -6.88 -6.07 15.02
C ASN A 51 -7.27 -4.61 14.76
N SER A 52 -6.32 -3.68 14.83
CA SER A 52 -6.52 -2.28 14.51
C SER A 52 -6.60 -2.11 12.98
N ARG A 53 -7.39 -1.13 12.55
CA ARG A 53 -7.52 -0.76 11.14
C ARG A 53 -6.28 -0.02 10.59
N GLY A 54 -5.32 0.29 11.45
CA GLY A 54 -4.18 1.13 11.10
C GLY A 54 -4.58 2.59 10.87
N THR A 55 -3.70 3.33 10.19
CA THR A 55 -3.93 4.75 9.85
C THR A 55 -4.38 4.86 8.40
N ALA A 56 -5.36 5.72 8.13
CA ALA A 56 -5.81 5.98 6.77
C ALA A 56 -4.69 6.58 5.90
N MET A 57 -4.52 6.09 4.67
CA MET A 57 -3.44 6.53 3.77
C MET A 57 -3.45 8.04 3.47
N VAL A 58 -4.62 8.68 3.45
CA VAL A 58 -4.77 10.13 3.28
C VAL A 58 -4.10 10.96 4.38
N ASN A 59 -3.85 10.37 5.55
CA ASN A 59 -3.15 11.01 6.66
C ASN A 59 -1.63 10.76 6.64
N VAL A 60 -1.17 9.79 5.83
CA VAL A 60 0.24 9.41 5.71
C VAL A 60 0.87 10.04 4.47
N LEU A 61 0.10 10.14 3.39
CA LEU A 61 0.52 10.69 2.10
C LEU A 61 -0.26 11.96 1.77
N PRO A 62 0.38 12.96 1.13
CA PRO A 62 -0.30 14.15 0.66
C PRO A 62 -1.06 13.85 -0.65
N LEU A 63 -2.16 13.11 -0.52
CA LEU A 63 -3.06 12.72 -1.61
C LEU A 63 -4.00 13.88 -1.96
N ALA A 64 -4.31 14.05 -3.24
CA ALA A 64 -5.34 14.99 -3.68
C ALA A 64 -6.76 14.50 -3.31
N VAL A 65 -7.75 15.39 -3.37
CA VAL A 65 -9.15 15.02 -3.14
C VAL A 65 -9.59 13.99 -4.18
N GLY A 66 -10.07 12.84 -3.73
CA GLY A 66 -10.48 11.72 -4.60
C GLY A 66 -9.33 10.83 -5.08
N GLU A 67 -8.08 11.14 -4.72
CA GLU A 67 -6.92 10.30 -5.02
C GLU A 67 -6.82 9.15 -4.01
N SER A 68 -6.65 7.93 -4.53
CA SER A 68 -6.50 6.71 -3.74
C SER A 68 -5.21 5.98 -4.11
N VAL A 69 -4.63 5.26 -3.15
CA VAL A 69 -3.48 4.39 -3.40
C VAL A 69 -3.99 3.10 -4.06
N THR A 70 -3.41 2.74 -5.21
CA THR A 70 -3.77 1.54 -5.98
C THR A 70 -2.87 0.36 -5.63
N THR A 71 -1.57 0.58 -5.47
CA THR A 71 -0.61 -0.49 -5.11
C THR A 71 0.61 0.07 -4.37
N MET A 72 1.30 -0.81 -3.64
CA MET A 72 2.54 -0.52 -2.92
C MET A 72 3.65 -1.49 -3.38
N ILE A 73 4.87 -1.00 -3.58
CA ILE A 73 6.02 -1.80 -3.99
C ILE A 73 7.18 -1.53 -3.03
N ASP A 74 7.83 -2.60 -2.55
CA ASP A 74 9.10 -2.53 -1.81
C ASP A 74 10.27 -2.53 -2.80
N LEU A 75 10.98 -1.40 -2.88
CA LEU A 75 12.04 -1.17 -3.86
C LEU A 75 13.20 -2.15 -3.67
N GLU A 76 13.51 -2.54 -2.43
CA GLU A 76 14.60 -3.46 -2.11
C GLU A 76 14.28 -4.91 -2.50
N ARG A 77 13.03 -5.21 -2.88
CA ARG A 77 12.63 -6.52 -3.43
C ARG A 77 12.60 -6.53 -4.96
N VAL A 78 12.78 -5.39 -5.60
CA VAL A 78 12.83 -5.27 -7.05
C VAL A 78 14.25 -5.55 -7.52
N GLN A 79 14.40 -6.54 -8.42
CA GLN A 79 15.68 -6.81 -9.07
C GLN A 79 15.94 -5.77 -10.16
N GLU A 80 17.21 -5.44 -10.41
CA GLU A 80 17.59 -4.38 -11.37
C GLU A 80 17.15 -4.65 -12.82
N ASP A 81 16.89 -5.92 -13.16
CA ASP A 81 16.43 -6.36 -14.48
C ASP A 81 14.90 -6.35 -14.64
N VAL A 82 14.16 -5.93 -13.61
CA VAL A 82 12.70 -5.85 -13.62
C VAL A 82 12.24 -4.47 -14.05
N ASN A 83 11.26 -4.43 -14.96
CA ASN A 83 10.63 -3.19 -15.40
C ASN A 83 9.30 -2.97 -14.66
N LEU A 84 8.93 -1.71 -14.46
CA LEU A 84 7.64 -1.35 -13.89
C LEU A 84 6.59 -1.28 -15.00
N PHE A 85 5.62 -2.18 -14.99
CA PHE A 85 4.51 -2.18 -15.93
C PHE A 85 3.26 -1.57 -15.31
N MET A 86 2.75 -0.50 -15.91
CA MET A 86 1.55 0.21 -15.48
C MET A 86 0.48 0.17 -16.57
N VAL A 87 -0.78 -0.02 -16.15
CA VAL A 87 -1.96 -0.03 -17.02
C VAL A 87 -2.99 0.93 -16.44
N THR A 88 -3.53 1.80 -17.29
CA THR A 88 -4.63 2.72 -16.94
C THR A 88 -5.98 2.10 -17.25
N GLU A 89 -7.05 2.64 -16.67
CA GLU A 89 -8.43 2.21 -16.92
C GLU A 89 -8.83 2.32 -18.42
N PHE A 90 -8.27 3.31 -19.13
CA PHE A 90 -8.50 3.51 -20.57
C PHE A 90 -7.60 2.63 -21.47
N GLY A 91 -6.87 1.67 -20.89
CA GLY A 91 -6.02 0.74 -21.64
C GLY A 91 -4.68 1.32 -22.11
N VAL A 92 -4.31 2.52 -21.67
CA VAL A 92 -2.96 3.07 -21.91
C VAL A 92 -1.96 2.36 -21.02
N VAL A 93 -0.84 1.93 -21.62
CA VAL A 93 0.22 1.15 -20.98
C VAL A 93 1.52 1.94 -20.93
N LYS A 94 2.26 1.81 -19.84
CA LYS A 94 3.64 2.32 -19.70
C LYS A 94 4.53 1.24 -19.08
N ARG A 95 5.71 1.03 -19.66
CA ARG A 95 6.73 0.08 -19.20
C ARG A 95 8.03 0.82 -18.89
#